data_AF-A0A9E3CEL2-F1
#
_entry.id   AF-A0A9E3CEL2-F1
#
_cell.length_a   1.000
_cell.length_b   1.000
_cell.length_c   1.000
_cell.angle_alpha   90.00
_cell.angle_beta   90.00
_cell.angle_gamma   90.00
#
_symmetry.space_group_name_H-M   'P 1'
#
loop_
_entity.id
_entity.type
_entity.pdbx_description
1 polymer ?
#
loop_
_entity_poly.entity_id
_entity_poly.type
_entity_poly.pdbx_seq_one_letter_code
_entity_poly.pdbx_strand_id
1 'polypeptide(L)'
;MSFVQKNPTPLDTEENIARRVHSVSLKRGQKNPELCSVITLMGIRQESDFWNPWNRKDPSSERYDHDSESNDGRSVGYLQQQNGAPGEDLGDSPDNWWGPMVCRMTLECAVDTFQDRMSEDYQSVRDAWAANGIVQRIQGSGVPDAYAKHWDYCWSLLRRALATSPTPLTPVVPSPVKPAPTVPPAPVIQPNPGHRGDPLYLPELLRAFGVSVSTYTDAEGVPWDQRGHGDFGVIDYVIWHHTGSVNETDEGIAHHPALGLAATGLIHPDGHVTLTGSGIAWHAGDGIWPGVPRGSMNQRSVGFECAYSWGPEELHNPWPEAQLNAMIRVGGAISWYLQGTLPVDHQLAHKEWAGADNPIHNYQGKPDPANLDMDWFRGEVAKVAAAGPTNDPATEEDWMSNVNADRLNKAVDKILGGGTMPEKWDSRSIFARPGGVDDTVGMELFIDANAFNAWVILGAIAGFEPYADDVRRVAEEGPAEGTFAAEHYPENAKALAQAFVPLIGSAPAALQAILGPTGSLTDPPKKSAKK
;
A
#
# COMPACT_ATOMS: atom_id res chain seq x y z
N MET A 1 -32.07 8.92 -8.31
CA MET A 1 -30.91 8.57 -9.14
C MET A 1 -31.28 8.54 -10.61
N SER A 2 -30.34 8.91 -11.48
CA SER A 2 -30.37 8.68 -12.92
C SER A 2 -29.23 7.74 -13.30
N PHE A 3 -29.51 6.78 -14.15
CA PHE A 3 -28.53 5.79 -14.60
C PHE A 3 -28.03 6.20 -15.98
N VAL A 4 -26.74 6.00 -16.24
CA VAL A 4 -26.21 6.01 -17.60
C VAL A 4 -26.70 4.77 -18.33
N GLN A 5 -26.68 3.63 -17.64
CA GLN A 5 -27.10 2.34 -18.18
C GLN A 5 -27.66 1.45 -17.07
N LYS A 6 -28.61 0.59 -17.43
CA LYS A 6 -29.00 -0.59 -16.66
C LYS A 6 -28.87 -1.82 -17.54
N ASN A 7 -28.43 -2.93 -16.96
CA ASN A 7 -28.48 -4.23 -17.61
C ASN A 7 -29.94 -4.64 -17.84
N PRO A 8 -30.21 -5.62 -18.73
CA PRO A 8 -31.56 -6.11 -18.97
C PRO A 8 -32.24 -6.65 -17.71
N THR A 9 -31.46 -7.14 -16.74
CA THR A 9 -31.92 -7.67 -15.45
C THR A 9 -30.97 -7.24 -14.33
N PRO A 10 -31.47 -6.99 -13.11
CA PRO A 10 -30.63 -6.72 -11.94
C PRO A 10 -29.83 -7.99 -11.56
N LEU A 11 -28.76 -7.81 -10.77
CA LEU A 11 -27.91 -8.90 -10.27
C LEU A 11 -28.69 -9.93 -9.45
N ASP A 12 -29.72 -9.46 -8.76
CA ASP A 12 -30.48 -10.29 -7.84
C ASP A 12 -31.94 -9.83 -7.78
N THR A 13 -32.83 -10.70 -7.31
CA THR A 13 -34.23 -10.32 -7.09
C THR A 13 -34.35 -9.46 -5.84
N GLU A 14 -35.34 -8.58 -5.81
CA GLU A 14 -35.59 -7.76 -4.63
C GLU A 14 -35.86 -8.64 -3.39
N GLU A 15 -36.54 -9.78 -3.54
CA GLU A 15 -36.79 -10.72 -2.45
C GLU A 15 -35.51 -11.41 -1.95
N ASN A 16 -34.55 -11.73 -2.82
CA ASN A 16 -33.25 -12.26 -2.41
C ASN A 16 -32.40 -11.20 -1.70
N ILE A 17 -32.37 -9.96 -2.23
CA ILE A 17 -31.70 -8.82 -1.59
C ILE A 17 -32.29 -8.59 -0.20
N ALA A 18 -33.62 -8.60 -0.06
CA ALA A 18 -34.28 -8.47 1.23
C ALA A 18 -33.91 -9.59 2.21
N ARG A 19 -33.76 -10.84 1.74
CA ARG A 19 -33.28 -11.96 2.57
C ARG A 19 -31.83 -11.76 3.03
N ARG A 20 -30.94 -11.33 2.14
CA ARG A 20 -29.52 -11.09 2.45
C ARG A 20 -29.34 -9.91 3.41
N VAL A 21 -30.07 -8.81 3.19
CA VAL A 21 -30.15 -7.68 4.13
C VAL A 21 -30.61 -8.16 5.51
N HIS A 22 -31.65 -8.98 5.56
CA HIS A 22 -32.16 -9.53 6.82
C HIS A 22 -31.16 -10.46 7.51
N SER A 23 -30.41 -11.26 6.74
CA SER A 23 -29.34 -12.09 7.26
C SER A 23 -28.24 -11.26 7.92
N VAL A 24 -27.86 -10.12 7.34
CA VAL A 24 -26.91 -9.18 7.97
C VAL A 24 -27.48 -8.61 9.27
N SER A 25 -28.75 -8.19 9.28
CA SER A 25 -29.41 -7.69 10.51
C SER A 25 -29.42 -8.73 11.63
N LEU A 26 -29.66 -10.01 11.30
CA LEU A 26 -29.61 -11.11 12.25
C LEU A 26 -28.17 -11.35 12.75
N LYS A 27 -27.19 -11.39 11.84
CA LYS A 27 -25.77 -11.62 12.17
C LYS A 27 -25.20 -10.54 13.08
N ARG A 28 -25.61 -9.28 12.88
CA ARG A 28 -25.24 -8.15 13.75
C ARG A 28 -25.91 -8.17 15.13
N GLY A 29 -26.90 -9.04 15.34
CA GLY A 29 -27.64 -9.10 16.60
C GLY A 29 -28.56 -7.88 16.82
N GLN A 30 -29.13 -7.32 15.74
CA GLN A 30 -30.03 -6.17 15.83
C GLN A 30 -31.27 -6.53 16.67
N LYS A 31 -31.64 -5.64 17.61
CA LYS A 31 -32.77 -5.85 18.54
C LYS A 31 -34.12 -5.99 17.82
N ASN A 32 -34.30 -5.30 16.69
CA ASN A 32 -35.44 -5.48 15.80
C ASN A 32 -34.95 -5.65 14.35
N PRO A 33 -34.57 -6.89 13.95
CA PRO A 33 -33.90 -7.14 12.69
C PRO A 33 -34.81 -6.89 11.49
N GLU A 34 -36.12 -7.11 11.59
CA GLU A 34 -37.07 -6.80 10.52
C GLU A 34 -37.18 -5.30 10.26
N LEU A 35 -37.35 -4.48 11.32
CA LEU A 35 -37.42 -3.03 11.18
C LEU A 35 -36.10 -2.45 10.65
N CYS A 36 -34.96 -2.94 11.14
CA CYS A 36 -33.63 -2.57 10.64
C CYS A 36 -33.48 -2.90 9.15
N SER A 37 -33.95 -4.08 8.74
CA SER A 37 -33.96 -4.51 7.33
C SER A 37 -34.82 -3.58 6.47
N VAL A 38 -36.03 -3.24 6.91
CA VAL A 38 -36.92 -2.32 6.17
C VAL A 38 -36.29 -0.94 6.00
N ILE A 39 -35.71 -0.38 7.05
CA ILE A 39 -35.05 0.94 6.99
C ILE A 39 -33.87 0.90 6.00
N THR A 40 -33.09 -0.18 6.01
CA THR A 40 -31.98 -0.38 5.05
C THR A 40 -32.52 -0.50 3.61
N LEU A 41 -33.58 -1.28 3.39
CA LEU A 41 -34.22 -1.46 2.08
C LEU A 41 -34.83 -0.17 1.54
N MET A 42 -35.33 0.73 2.40
CA MET A 42 -35.78 2.06 1.97
C MET A 42 -34.62 2.88 1.40
N GLY A 43 -33.44 2.77 1.99
CA GLY A 43 -32.20 3.32 1.44
C GLY A 43 -31.91 2.74 0.07
N ILE A 44 -31.78 1.41 -0.04
CA ILE A 44 -31.47 0.73 -1.31
C ILE A 44 -32.48 1.08 -2.40
N ARG A 45 -33.78 1.07 -2.09
CA ARG A 45 -34.85 1.41 -3.05
C ARG A 45 -34.72 2.84 -3.56
N GLN A 46 -34.47 3.80 -2.67
CA GLN A 46 -34.37 5.21 -3.05
C GLN A 46 -33.09 5.50 -3.82
N GLU A 47 -32.00 4.90 -3.38
CA GLU A 47 -30.66 5.22 -3.87
C GLU A 47 -30.38 4.53 -5.20
N SER A 48 -30.67 3.24 -5.31
CA SER A 48 -30.30 2.44 -6.48
C SER A 48 -31.47 1.69 -7.11
N ASP A 49 -32.67 1.71 -6.52
CA ASP A 49 -33.82 0.94 -7.02
C ASP A 49 -33.51 -0.58 -7.08
N PHE A 50 -32.69 -1.07 -6.16
CA PHE A 50 -32.15 -2.44 -6.10
C PHE A 50 -31.16 -2.84 -7.19
N TRP A 51 -30.58 -1.86 -7.88
CA TRP A 51 -29.47 -2.06 -8.78
C TRP A 51 -28.15 -1.89 -8.01
N ASN A 52 -27.08 -2.51 -8.47
CA ASN A 52 -25.73 -2.30 -7.99
C ASN A 52 -24.93 -1.51 -9.04
N PRO A 53 -24.99 -0.16 -9.03
CA PRO A 53 -24.27 0.62 -10.01
C PRO A 53 -22.79 0.74 -9.69
N TRP A 54 -21.95 0.58 -10.70
CA TRP A 54 -20.60 1.10 -10.67
C TRP A 54 -20.59 2.54 -11.21
N ASN A 55 -19.44 3.22 -11.14
CA ASN A 55 -19.29 4.57 -11.65
C ASN A 55 -18.05 4.68 -12.53
N ARG A 56 -18.21 5.08 -13.79
CA ARG A 56 -17.08 5.26 -14.71
C ARG A 56 -16.08 6.32 -14.27
N LYS A 57 -16.53 7.30 -13.49
CA LYS A 57 -15.62 8.30 -12.89
C LYS A 57 -14.89 7.78 -11.66
N ASP A 58 -15.32 6.63 -11.13
CA ASP A 58 -14.58 5.86 -10.12
C ASP A 58 -14.39 4.41 -10.61
N PRO A 59 -13.48 4.19 -11.58
CA PRO A 59 -13.33 2.91 -12.28
C PRO A 59 -12.90 1.77 -11.36
N SER A 60 -12.45 2.05 -10.13
CA SER A 60 -12.21 1.00 -9.13
C SER A 60 -13.47 0.22 -8.78
N SER A 61 -14.65 0.84 -8.88
CA SER A 61 -15.96 0.21 -8.65
C SER A 61 -16.35 -0.78 -9.75
N GLU A 62 -15.81 -0.65 -10.96
CA GLU A 62 -16.08 -1.55 -12.10
C GLU A 62 -15.63 -2.99 -11.82
N ARG A 63 -14.66 -3.15 -10.90
CA ARG A 63 -14.04 -4.43 -10.55
C ARG A 63 -14.94 -5.36 -9.74
N TYR A 64 -16.08 -4.87 -9.28
CA TYR A 64 -17.05 -5.63 -8.48
C TYR A 64 -18.32 -5.87 -9.28
N ASP A 65 -19.09 -6.90 -8.89
CA ASP A 65 -20.36 -7.21 -9.54
C ASP A 65 -21.24 -5.98 -9.60
N HIS A 66 -21.70 -5.63 -10.80
CA HIS A 66 -22.57 -4.48 -11.02
C HIS A 66 -23.57 -4.80 -12.13
N ASP A 67 -24.74 -4.17 -12.08
CA ASP A 67 -25.80 -4.32 -13.08
C ASP A 67 -26.21 -2.99 -13.72
N SER A 68 -25.54 -1.91 -13.36
CA SER A 68 -25.89 -0.57 -13.81
C SER A 68 -24.71 0.39 -13.72
N GLU A 69 -24.80 1.55 -14.37
CA GLU A 69 -23.80 2.62 -14.29
C GLU A 69 -24.48 3.89 -13.74
N SER A 70 -23.94 4.45 -12.66
CA SER A 70 -24.39 5.72 -12.08
C SER A 70 -23.94 6.91 -12.93
N ASN A 71 -24.76 7.97 -13.02
CA ASN A 71 -24.46 9.14 -13.83
C ASN A 71 -23.94 10.37 -13.06
N ASP A 72 -23.87 10.30 -11.73
CA ASP A 72 -23.54 11.45 -10.89
C ASP A 72 -22.04 11.63 -10.64
N GLY A 73 -21.24 10.71 -11.17
CA GLY A 73 -19.79 10.78 -11.19
C GLY A 73 -19.07 10.44 -9.89
N ARG A 74 -19.76 9.91 -8.86
CA ARG A 74 -19.11 9.47 -7.62
C ARG A 74 -19.83 8.40 -6.81
N SER A 75 -21.12 8.19 -7.05
CA SER A 75 -21.91 7.25 -6.23
C SER A 75 -21.86 5.85 -6.83
N VAL A 76 -21.68 4.86 -5.94
CA VAL A 76 -21.53 3.44 -6.29
C VAL A 76 -22.35 2.57 -5.34
N GLY A 77 -22.62 1.33 -5.75
CA GLY A 77 -23.22 0.32 -4.90
C GLY A 77 -24.72 0.50 -4.63
N TYR A 78 -25.33 -0.50 -3.99
CA TYR A 78 -26.76 -0.51 -3.64
C TYR A 78 -27.22 0.71 -2.82
N LEU A 79 -26.32 1.31 -2.03
CA LEU A 79 -26.63 2.43 -1.12
C LEU A 79 -26.05 3.78 -1.60
N GLN A 80 -25.57 3.87 -2.84
CA GLN A 80 -25.03 5.12 -3.42
C GLN A 80 -23.98 5.79 -2.55
N GLN A 81 -23.02 4.97 -2.15
CA GLN A 81 -21.95 5.37 -1.26
C GLN A 81 -20.97 6.22 -2.08
N GLN A 82 -20.77 7.46 -1.64
CA GLN A 82 -19.99 8.47 -2.36
C GLN A 82 -18.54 8.49 -1.89
N ASN A 83 -17.64 8.75 -2.84
CA ASN A 83 -16.23 9.02 -2.56
C ASN A 83 -15.90 10.49 -2.81
N GLY A 84 -14.91 11.00 -2.09
CA GLY A 84 -14.26 12.28 -2.35
C GLY A 84 -13.34 12.24 -3.57
N ALA A 85 -12.74 11.08 -3.86
CA ALA A 85 -11.90 10.83 -5.04
C ALA A 85 -12.09 9.41 -5.63
N PRO A 86 -11.71 9.17 -6.90
CA PRO A 86 -11.73 7.83 -7.50
C PRO A 86 -10.84 6.85 -6.73
N GLY A 87 -11.35 5.67 -6.39
CA GLY A 87 -10.59 4.61 -5.72
C GLY A 87 -10.19 4.93 -4.27
N GLU A 88 -10.78 5.96 -3.69
CA GLU A 88 -10.38 6.49 -2.38
C GLU A 88 -10.60 5.45 -1.27
N ASP A 89 -9.49 4.94 -0.73
CA ASP A 89 -9.40 4.28 0.57
C ASP A 89 -8.83 5.26 1.58
N LEU A 90 -9.68 5.69 2.52
CA LEU A 90 -9.33 6.67 3.53
C LEU A 90 -8.77 6.00 4.82
N GLY A 91 -8.57 4.68 4.83
CA GLY A 91 -8.08 3.95 6.00
C GLY A 91 -8.96 4.20 7.23
N ASP A 92 -8.35 4.48 8.38
CA ASP A 92 -9.05 4.81 9.64
C ASP A 92 -9.53 6.27 9.73
N SER A 93 -9.46 7.04 8.63
CA SER A 93 -9.93 8.43 8.63
C SER A 93 -11.40 8.52 9.03
N PRO A 94 -11.80 9.51 9.85
CA PRO A 94 -13.22 9.79 10.11
C PRO A 94 -13.99 10.14 8.82
N ASP A 95 -13.29 10.52 7.75
CA ASP A 95 -13.87 10.80 6.44
C ASP A 95 -14.14 9.50 5.63
N ASN A 96 -13.67 8.32 6.08
CA ASN A 96 -13.97 7.00 5.47
C ASN A 96 -15.39 6.52 5.77
N TRP A 97 -16.38 7.35 5.46
CA TRP A 97 -17.76 7.13 5.89
C TRP A 97 -18.37 5.83 5.35
N TRP A 98 -17.90 5.29 4.23
CA TRP A 98 -18.47 4.07 3.62
C TRP A 98 -17.52 2.87 3.57
N GLY A 99 -16.34 2.95 4.19
CA GLY A 99 -15.33 1.88 4.14
C GLY A 99 -14.73 1.71 2.75
N PRO A 100 -13.88 0.69 2.49
CA PRO A 100 -13.20 0.50 1.21
C PRO A 100 -14.17 0.17 0.06
N MET A 101 -13.73 0.31 -1.20
CA MET A 101 -14.58 0.09 -2.38
C MET A 101 -15.24 -1.30 -2.43
N VAL A 102 -14.54 -2.35 -1.99
CA VAL A 102 -15.11 -3.70 -1.84
C VAL A 102 -16.34 -3.70 -0.94
N CYS A 103 -16.30 -2.93 0.14
CA CYS A 103 -17.42 -2.82 1.06
C CYS A 103 -18.54 -1.99 0.48
N ARG A 104 -18.22 -1.00 -0.35
CA ARG A 104 -19.22 -0.18 -1.04
C ARG A 104 -20.00 -0.98 -2.10
N MET A 105 -19.30 -1.83 -2.83
CA MET A 105 -19.86 -2.60 -3.95
C MET A 105 -20.47 -3.94 -3.55
N THR A 106 -20.11 -4.51 -2.40
CA THR A 106 -20.64 -5.79 -1.93
C THR A 106 -21.85 -5.58 -1.02
N LEU A 107 -23.00 -6.18 -1.37
CA LEU A 107 -24.25 -6.01 -0.62
C LEU A 107 -24.08 -6.24 0.88
N GLU A 108 -23.48 -7.35 1.29
CA GLU A 108 -23.35 -7.69 2.71
C GLU A 108 -22.52 -6.67 3.49
N CYS A 109 -21.38 -6.23 2.96
CA CYS A 109 -20.54 -5.26 3.66
C CYS A 109 -21.13 -3.84 3.60
N ALA A 110 -21.77 -3.44 2.49
CA ALA A 110 -22.45 -2.15 2.38
C ALA A 110 -23.59 -2.04 3.39
N VAL A 111 -24.37 -3.12 3.51
CA VAL A 111 -25.45 -3.25 4.48
C VAL A 111 -24.91 -3.24 5.91
N ASP A 112 -23.82 -3.97 6.18
CA ASP A 112 -23.19 -3.99 7.50
C ASP A 112 -22.71 -2.58 7.90
N THR A 113 -22.02 -1.89 7.00
CA THR A 113 -21.54 -0.51 7.17
C THR A 113 -22.67 0.48 7.42
N PHE A 114 -23.78 0.34 6.69
CA PHE A 114 -24.98 1.16 6.88
C PHE A 114 -25.66 0.90 8.23
N GLN A 115 -25.81 -0.37 8.60
CA GLN A 115 -26.43 -0.76 9.86
C GLN A 115 -25.55 -0.45 11.07
N ASP A 116 -24.23 -0.39 10.90
CA ASP A 116 -23.28 0.06 11.92
C ASP A 116 -23.48 1.54 12.28
N ARG A 117 -23.86 2.35 11.31
CA ARG A 117 -24.17 3.79 11.48
C ARG A 117 -25.61 4.04 11.92
N MET A 118 -26.43 3.00 12.03
CA MET A 118 -27.80 3.11 12.51
C MET A 118 -27.83 3.16 14.03
N SER A 119 -28.10 4.34 14.58
CA SER A 119 -28.26 4.55 16.02
C SER A 119 -29.42 3.73 16.60
N GLU A 120 -29.32 3.32 17.87
CA GLU A 120 -30.32 2.46 18.52
C GLU A 120 -31.76 3.04 18.53
N ASP A 121 -31.92 4.35 18.31
CA ASP A 121 -33.20 5.04 18.26
C ASP A 121 -34.12 4.57 17.12
N TYR A 122 -33.60 3.86 16.11
CA TYR A 122 -34.41 3.23 15.05
C TYR A 122 -35.51 2.31 15.62
N GLN A 123 -35.28 1.72 16.80
CA GLN A 123 -36.25 0.85 17.48
C GLN A 123 -37.53 1.59 17.88
N SER A 124 -37.49 2.92 17.97
CA SER A 124 -38.64 3.76 18.32
C SER A 124 -39.47 4.18 17.09
N VAL A 125 -38.98 3.93 15.87
CA VAL A 125 -39.66 4.30 14.61
C VAL A 125 -40.99 3.56 14.49
N ARG A 126 -42.07 4.30 14.20
CA ARG A 126 -43.43 3.75 14.04
C ARG A 126 -44.09 4.11 12.71
N ASP A 127 -43.51 5.05 11.97
CA ASP A 127 -44.07 5.55 10.72
C ASP A 127 -42.97 5.88 9.71
N ALA A 128 -43.41 6.11 8.48
CA ALA A 128 -42.56 6.38 7.33
C ALA A 128 -41.67 7.63 7.50
N TRP A 129 -42.13 8.64 8.23
CA TRP A 129 -41.42 9.91 8.37
C TRP A 129 -40.29 9.79 9.40
N ALA A 130 -40.56 9.12 10.52
CA ALA A 130 -39.53 8.77 11.48
C ALA A 130 -38.45 7.86 10.85
N ALA A 131 -38.85 6.89 10.03
CA ALA A 131 -37.92 6.02 9.29
C ALA A 131 -37.06 6.79 8.29
N ASN A 132 -37.68 7.73 7.55
CA ASN A 132 -36.98 8.64 6.65
C ASN A 132 -35.90 9.43 7.40
N GLY A 133 -36.22 9.94 8.59
CA GLY A 133 -35.25 10.64 9.44
C GLY A 133 -34.01 9.80 9.78
N ILE A 134 -34.14 8.48 9.95
CA ILE A 134 -32.98 7.59 10.15
C ILE A 134 -32.13 7.51 8.90
N VAL A 135 -32.73 7.18 7.75
CA VAL A 135 -32.01 7.02 6.47
C VAL A 135 -31.33 8.33 6.07
N GLN A 136 -32.03 9.47 6.23
CA GLN A 136 -31.51 10.80 5.93
C GLN A 136 -30.23 11.11 6.70
N ARG A 137 -30.16 10.74 7.98
CA ARG A 137 -28.97 10.98 8.82
C ARG A 137 -27.78 10.12 8.40
N ILE A 138 -28.02 8.87 8.03
CA ILE A 138 -26.94 7.95 7.60
C ILE A 138 -26.42 8.35 6.21
N GLN A 139 -27.32 8.73 5.30
CA GLN A 139 -26.98 9.09 3.93
C GLN A 139 -26.48 10.53 3.77
N GLY A 140 -26.75 11.42 4.74
CA GLY A 140 -26.41 12.84 4.62
C GLY A 140 -27.13 13.57 3.48
N SER A 141 -28.32 13.08 3.07
CA SER A 141 -29.04 13.59 1.90
C SER A 141 -29.55 15.03 2.11
N GLY A 142 -29.55 15.82 1.03
CA GLY A 142 -30.09 17.20 1.03
C GLY A 142 -31.59 17.29 0.71
N VAL A 143 -32.26 16.17 0.43
CA VAL A 143 -33.69 16.13 0.06
C VAL A 143 -34.51 15.55 1.23
N PRO A 144 -35.28 16.37 1.98
CA PRO A 144 -35.76 16.00 3.31
C PRO A 144 -36.69 14.78 3.42
N ASP A 145 -37.47 14.45 2.38
CA ASP A 145 -38.52 13.42 2.44
C ASP A 145 -38.35 12.32 1.36
N ALA A 146 -37.11 12.09 0.90
CA ALA A 146 -36.85 11.23 -0.26
C ALA A 146 -37.21 9.74 -0.02
N TYR A 147 -37.18 9.27 1.23
CA TYR A 147 -37.25 7.85 1.58
C TYR A 147 -38.63 7.40 2.08
N ALA A 148 -39.39 8.28 2.74
CA ALA A 148 -40.65 7.95 3.41
C ALA A 148 -41.64 7.21 2.49
N LYS A 149 -41.69 7.60 1.21
CA LYS A 149 -42.56 6.99 0.19
C LYS A 149 -42.34 5.49 -0.05
N HIS A 150 -41.20 4.94 0.36
CA HIS A 150 -40.85 3.53 0.16
C HIS A 150 -41.22 2.62 1.33
N TRP A 151 -41.72 3.19 2.43
CA TRP A 151 -42.02 2.47 3.67
C TRP A 151 -42.92 1.24 3.47
N ASP A 152 -44.10 1.45 2.87
CA ASP A 152 -45.07 0.36 2.67
C ASP A 152 -44.55 -0.70 1.68
N TYR A 153 -43.83 -0.24 0.65
CA TYR A 153 -43.21 -1.12 -0.33
C TYR A 153 -42.19 -2.05 0.32
N CYS A 154 -41.27 -1.50 1.12
CA CYS A 154 -40.18 -2.26 1.73
C CYS A 154 -40.69 -3.22 2.81
N TRP A 155 -41.73 -2.85 3.57
CA TRP A 155 -42.41 -3.79 4.47
C TRP A 155 -43.06 -4.94 3.70
N SER A 156 -43.76 -4.64 2.61
CA SER A 156 -44.37 -5.67 1.76
C SER A 156 -43.29 -6.59 1.17
N LEU A 157 -42.20 -6.02 0.66
CA LEU A 157 -41.07 -6.76 0.10
C LEU A 157 -40.46 -7.72 1.12
N LEU A 158 -40.09 -7.23 2.30
CA LEU A 158 -39.48 -8.07 3.34
C LEU A 158 -40.43 -9.19 3.76
N ARG A 159 -41.72 -8.90 3.93
CA ARG A 159 -42.71 -9.94 4.28
C ARG A 159 -42.84 -11.00 3.18
N ARG A 160 -42.88 -10.61 1.90
CA ARG A 160 -42.89 -11.58 0.79
C ARG A 160 -41.63 -12.45 0.78
N ALA A 161 -40.47 -11.81 0.97
CA ALA A 161 -39.16 -12.45 0.98
C ALA A 161 -39.01 -13.48 2.12
N LEU A 162 -39.60 -13.21 3.30
CA LEU A 162 -39.56 -14.08 4.46
C LEU A 162 -40.70 -15.11 4.50
N ALA A 163 -41.86 -14.82 3.89
CA ALA A 163 -43.01 -15.73 3.85
C ALA A 163 -42.86 -16.86 2.82
N THR A 164 -42.00 -16.70 1.83
CA THR A 164 -41.68 -17.77 0.87
C THR A 164 -40.56 -18.64 1.44
N SER A 165 -40.82 -19.94 1.62
CA SER A 165 -39.73 -20.92 1.72
C SER A 165 -38.81 -20.72 0.52
N PRO A 166 -37.47 -20.80 0.68
CA PRO A 166 -36.55 -20.48 -0.40
C PRO A 166 -37.01 -21.27 -1.61
N THR A 167 -37.43 -20.56 -2.67
CA THR A 167 -37.68 -21.22 -3.93
C THR A 167 -36.39 -21.95 -4.22
N PRO A 168 -36.37 -23.31 -4.26
CA PRO A 168 -35.21 -24.00 -4.74
C PRO A 168 -35.03 -23.39 -6.12
N LEU A 169 -33.89 -22.72 -6.29
CA LEU A 169 -33.49 -22.23 -7.59
C LEU A 169 -33.85 -23.37 -8.55
N THR A 170 -34.60 -23.10 -9.63
CA THR A 170 -34.24 -23.78 -10.88
C THR A 170 -32.75 -23.58 -10.88
N PRO A 171 -31.90 -24.64 -10.77
CA PRO A 171 -30.48 -24.44 -10.59
C PRO A 171 -30.18 -23.40 -11.62
N VAL A 172 -29.83 -22.20 -11.13
CA VAL A 172 -29.38 -21.16 -12.02
C VAL A 172 -28.20 -21.90 -12.56
N VAL A 173 -28.35 -22.45 -13.77
CA VAL A 173 -27.23 -22.68 -14.66
C VAL A 173 -26.53 -21.37 -14.44
N PRO A 174 -25.36 -21.38 -13.77
CA PRO A 174 -24.62 -20.17 -13.60
C PRO A 174 -24.58 -19.63 -15.02
N SER A 175 -25.35 -18.57 -15.31
CA SER A 175 -24.91 -17.72 -16.39
C SER A 175 -23.55 -17.34 -15.86
N PRO A 176 -22.49 -17.80 -16.55
CA PRO A 176 -21.22 -18.06 -15.93
C PRO A 176 -20.92 -16.87 -15.03
N VAL A 177 -20.32 -17.11 -13.86
CA VAL A 177 -19.26 -16.18 -13.44
C VAL A 177 -18.64 -15.74 -14.75
N LYS A 178 -18.77 -14.46 -15.20
CA LYS A 178 -18.00 -14.05 -16.38
C LYS A 178 -16.62 -14.33 -15.87
N PRO A 179 -16.00 -15.42 -16.34
CA PRO A 179 -15.04 -16.01 -15.47
C PRO A 179 -13.90 -14.98 -15.47
N ALA A 180 -13.13 -14.87 -14.38
CA ALA A 180 -11.71 -14.83 -14.69
C ALA A 180 -11.55 -16.05 -15.62
N PRO A 181 -11.44 -15.81 -16.94
CA PRO A 181 -11.80 -16.72 -18.03
C PRO A 181 -11.48 -18.11 -17.55
N THR A 182 -12.47 -19.04 -17.48
CA THR A 182 -12.45 -20.23 -16.59
C THR A 182 -11.01 -20.49 -16.33
N VAL A 183 -10.47 -20.16 -15.16
CA VAL A 183 -9.25 -20.84 -14.80
C VAL A 183 -9.80 -22.27 -14.77
N PRO A 184 -9.38 -23.20 -15.66
CA PRO A 184 -9.53 -24.62 -15.36
C PRO A 184 -8.91 -24.84 -13.93
N PRO A 185 -8.50 -26.02 -13.47
CA PRO A 185 -7.17 -25.95 -12.83
C PRO A 185 -6.32 -25.03 -13.74
N ALA A 186 -5.87 -23.83 -13.31
CA ALA A 186 -5.09 -22.89 -14.15
C ALA A 186 -4.23 -23.78 -15.00
N PRO A 187 -4.30 -23.77 -16.34
CA PRO A 187 -3.85 -24.92 -17.11
C PRO A 187 -2.40 -25.15 -16.75
N VAL A 188 -2.10 -26.03 -15.78
CA VAL A 188 -1.12 -25.71 -14.70
C VAL A 188 0.02 -25.01 -15.35
N ILE A 189 0.08 -23.67 -15.32
CA ILE A 189 0.82 -22.91 -16.35
C ILE A 189 2.20 -23.52 -16.35
N GLN A 190 2.53 -24.32 -17.35
CA GLN A 190 3.72 -25.14 -17.26
C GLN A 190 4.83 -24.30 -17.87
N PRO A 191 6.05 -24.42 -17.36
CA PRO A 191 7.19 -23.91 -18.09
C PRO A 191 7.17 -24.42 -19.53
N ASN A 192 7.31 -23.50 -20.47
CA ASN A 192 7.39 -23.76 -21.89
C ASN A 192 8.62 -23.06 -22.47
N PRO A 193 9.83 -23.62 -22.32
CA PRO A 193 11.03 -23.09 -22.97
C PRO A 193 10.92 -23.07 -24.50
N GLY A 194 10.03 -23.89 -25.07
CA GLY A 194 9.77 -23.95 -26.50
C GLY A 194 8.81 -22.88 -27.02
N HIS A 195 8.29 -21.95 -26.19
CA HIS A 195 7.30 -20.96 -26.62
C HIS A 195 7.81 -20.11 -27.79
N ARG A 196 6.95 -19.89 -28.78
CA ARG A 196 7.18 -19.05 -29.97
C ARG A 196 5.91 -18.26 -30.22
N GLY A 197 6.02 -17.05 -30.78
CA GLY A 197 4.88 -16.16 -30.90
C GLY A 197 4.76 -15.18 -29.74
N ASP A 198 3.71 -14.36 -29.81
CA ASP A 198 3.42 -13.31 -28.84
C ASP A 198 3.18 -13.87 -27.43
N PRO A 199 3.45 -13.08 -26.37
CA PRO A 199 3.43 -13.53 -25.00
C PRO A 199 2.01 -13.46 -24.40
N LEU A 200 1.04 -14.05 -25.09
CA LEU A 200 -0.37 -14.09 -24.66
C LEU A 200 -0.58 -14.82 -23.32
N TYR A 201 0.43 -15.56 -22.85
CA TYR A 201 0.45 -16.21 -21.54
C TYR A 201 0.69 -15.24 -20.37
N LEU A 202 1.17 -14.01 -20.62
CA LEU A 202 1.56 -13.08 -19.55
C LEU A 202 0.46 -12.78 -18.53
N PRO A 203 -0.81 -12.49 -18.91
CA PRO A 203 -1.82 -12.15 -17.91
C PRO A 203 -2.03 -13.26 -16.87
N GLU A 204 -2.10 -14.51 -17.32
CA GLU A 204 -2.29 -15.67 -16.43
C GLU A 204 -1.01 -16.01 -15.67
N LEU A 205 0.14 -15.98 -16.34
CA LEU A 205 1.45 -16.24 -15.75
C LEU A 205 1.74 -15.27 -14.60
N LEU A 206 1.55 -13.97 -14.83
CA LEU A 206 1.86 -12.96 -13.83
C LEU A 206 0.92 -13.06 -12.61
N ARG A 207 -0.37 -13.34 -12.83
CA ARG A 207 -1.32 -13.62 -11.73
C ARG A 207 -0.93 -14.85 -10.92
N ALA A 208 -0.41 -15.89 -11.56
CA ALA A 208 0.10 -17.09 -10.87
C ALA A 208 1.33 -16.82 -10.00
N PHE A 209 2.00 -15.67 -10.21
CA PHE A 209 3.09 -15.17 -9.35
C PHE A 209 2.63 -14.07 -8.38
N GLY A 210 1.31 -13.89 -8.21
CA GLY A 210 0.74 -12.92 -7.28
C GLY A 210 0.87 -11.46 -7.73
N VAL A 211 1.05 -11.20 -9.02
CA VAL A 211 1.09 -9.84 -9.57
C VAL A 211 -0.34 -9.35 -9.85
N SER A 212 -0.64 -8.12 -9.43
CA SER A 212 -1.87 -7.42 -9.81
C SER A 212 -1.76 -6.99 -11.27
N VAL A 213 -2.54 -7.61 -12.17
CA VAL A 213 -2.42 -7.41 -13.62
C VAL A 213 -3.74 -7.08 -14.30
N SER A 214 -3.75 -5.98 -15.06
CA SER A 214 -4.78 -5.65 -16.03
C SER A 214 -4.25 -5.70 -17.47
N THR A 215 -5.17 -5.66 -18.43
CA THR A 215 -4.85 -5.60 -19.86
C THR A 215 -5.51 -4.36 -20.44
N TYR A 216 -4.74 -3.58 -21.17
CA TYR A 216 -5.21 -2.35 -21.79
C TYR A 216 -6.22 -2.66 -22.92
N THR A 217 -7.22 -1.80 -23.06
CA THR A 217 -8.11 -1.73 -24.22
C THR A 217 -8.26 -0.25 -24.56
N ASP A 218 -7.99 0.12 -25.80
CA ASP A 218 -8.02 1.54 -26.19
C ASP A 218 -9.45 2.08 -26.30
N ALA A 219 -9.56 3.39 -26.58
CA ALA A 219 -10.83 4.08 -26.72
C ALA A 219 -11.70 3.52 -27.87
N GLU A 220 -11.08 2.91 -28.87
CA GLU A 220 -11.71 2.25 -30.00
C GLU A 220 -12.13 0.80 -29.71
N GLY A 221 -11.77 0.27 -28.53
CA GLY A 221 -12.10 -1.09 -28.12
C GLY A 221 -11.10 -2.15 -28.61
N VAL A 222 -9.91 -1.75 -29.07
CA VAL A 222 -8.84 -2.66 -29.49
C VAL A 222 -8.09 -3.17 -28.27
N PRO A 223 -8.17 -4.48 -27.97
CA PRO A 223 -7.51 -5.07 -26.83
C PRO A 223 -5.99 -5.18 -27.03
N TRP A 224 -5.24 -5.26 -25.92
CA TRP A 224 -3.79 -5.41 -25.90
C TRP A 224 -3.25 -6.56 -26.78
N ASP A 225 -3.99 -7.67 -26.88
CA ASP A 225 -3.61 -8.87 -27.63
C ASP A 225 -3.72 -8.69 -29.16
N GLN A 226 -4.20 -7.53 -29.61
CA GLN A 226 -4.25 -7.14 -31.02
C GLN A 226 -3.34 -5.93 -31.30
N ARG A 227 -2.49 -5.53 -30.35
CA ARG A 227 -1.61 -4.37 -30.46
C ARG A 227 -0.14 -4.78 -30.55
N GLY A 228 0.55 -4.26 -31.55
CA GLY A 228 1.99 -4.40 -31.75
C GLY A 228 2.40 -4.06 -33.18
N HIS A 229 3.71 -4.07 -33.43
CA HIS A 229 4.30 -3.77 -34.74
C HIS A 229 4.69 -5.03 -35.53
N GLY A 230 4.05 -6.15 -35.20
CA GLY A 230 4.31 -7.49 -35.74
C GLY A 230 4.43 -8.52 -34.61
N ASP A 231 4.53 -9.80 -35.01
CA ASP A 231 4.50 -10.92 -34.07
C ASP A 231 5.91 -11.37 -33.68
N PHE A 232 6.08 -11.85 -32.45
CA PHE A 232 7.34 -12.40 -31.99
C PHE A 232 7.66 -13.75 -32.63
N GLY A 233 8.93 -13.96 -33.00
CA GLY A 233 9.45 -15.29 -33.30
C GLY A 233 9.81 -16.03 -32.01
N VAL A 234 10.77 -15.47 -31.28
CA VAL A 234 11.23 -15.93 -29.97
C VAL A 234 11.33 -14.74 -29.03
N ILE A 235 10.98 -14.95 -27.77
CA ILE A 235 11.22 -13.98 -26.70
C ILE A 235 12.30 -14.60 -25.81
N ASP A 236 13.48 -14.00 -25.81
CA ASP A 236 14.62 -14.48 -25.04
C ASP A 236 15.26 -13.38 -24.19
N TYR A 237 14.65 -12.19 -24.13
CA TYR A 237 15.09 -11.11 -23.25
C TYR A 237 13.91 -10.36 -22.62
N VAL A 238 14.16 -9.74 -21.46
CA VAL A 238 13.32 -8.67 -20.93
C VAL A 238 14.18 -7.41 -20.85
N ILE A 239 13.66 -6.28 -21.34
CA ILE A 239 14.29 -4.98 -21.13
C ILE A 239 13.50 -4.18 -20.10
N TRP A 240 14.19 -3.79 -19.04
CA TRP A 240 13.67 -2.97 -17.95
C TRP A 240 13.95 -1.50 -18.22
N HIS A 241 12.91 -0.70 -18.10
CA HIS A 241 12.95 0.73 -18.31
C HIS A 241 12.35 1.47 -17.12
N HIS A 242 12.63 2.77 -17.07
CA HIS A 242 11.80 3.71 -16.34
C HIS A 242 11.35 4.79 -17.33
N THR A 243 10.17 5.32 -17.09
CA THR A 243 9.52 6.27 -18.02
C THR A 243 10.11 7.68 -17.92
N GLY A 244 10.83 7.99 -16.84
CA GLY A 244 11.22 9.34 -16.48
C GLY A 244 10.06 10.19 -15.94
N SER A 245 8.93 9.55 -15.61
CA SER A 245 7.72 10.20 -15.09
C SER A 245 6.89 9.23 -14.25
N VAL A 246 6.63 9.60 -12.98
CA VAL A 246 5.70 8.85 -12.13
C VAL A 246 4.24 8.91 -12.61
N ASN A 247 3.93 9.81 -13.55
CA ASN A 247 2.58 10.04 -14.08
C ASN A 247 2.41 9.47 -15.50
N GLU A 248 3.31 8.59 -15.95
CA GLU A 248 3.10 7.90 -17.24
C GLU A 248 1.79 7.10 -17.22
N THR A 249 1.14 6.99 -18.38
CA THR A 249 -0.16 6.33 -18.51
C THR A 249 -0.11 5.12 -19.43
N ASP A 250 -1.04 4.20 -19.22
CA ASP A 250 -1.19 3.01 -20.07
C ASP A 250 -1.43 3.39 -21.55
N GLU A 251 -2.21 4.46 -21.78
CA GLU A 251 -2.44 5.03 -23.10
C GLU A 251 -1.16 5.65 -23.69
N GLY A 252 -0.37 6.35 -22.87
CA GLY A 252 0.92 6.92 -23.28
C GLY A 252 1.90 5.85 -23.76
N ILE A 253 1.91 4.68 -23.12
CA ILE A 253 2.71 3.53 -23.55
C ILE A 253 2.10 2.82 -24.77
N ALA A 254 0.78 2.65 -24.82
CA ALA A 254 0.11 1.96 -25.93
C ALA A 254 0.08 2.76 -27.23
N HIS A 255 0.08 4.09 -27.15
CA HIS A 255 -0.08 5.03 -28.26
C HIS A 255 0.98 6.13 -28.27
N HIS A 256 2.21 5.81 -27.83
CA HIS A 256 3.29 6.77 -27.78
C HIS A 256 3.45 7.48 -29.14
N PRO A 257 3.47 8.81 -29.20
CA PRO A 257 3.28 9.57 -30.43
C PRO A 257 4.35 9.30 -31.50
N ALA A 258 5.56 8.94 -31.09
CA ALA A 258 6.64 8.60 -32.00
C ALA A 258 6.81 7.09 -32.21
N LEU A 259 6.28 6.26 -31.30
CA LEU A 259 6.63 4.84 -31.24
C LEU A 259 5.44 3.90 -31.46
N GLY A 260 4.19 4.39 -31.46
CA GLY A 260 3.02 3.53 -31.31
C GLY A 260 3.11 2.77 -29.98
N LEU A 261 3.05 1.44 -30.03
CA LEU A 261 3.32 0.61 -28.84
C LEU A 261 4.78 0.78 -28.40
N ALA A 262 4.99 1.48 -27.29
CA ALA A 262 6.30 1.79 -26.74
C ALA A 262 6.87 0.70 -25.83
N ALA A 263 6.05 -0.12 -25.20
CA ALA A 263 6.46 -1.24 -24.35
C ALA A 263 5.36 -2.31 -24.27
N THR A 264 5.71 -3.52 -23.81
CA THR A 264 4.74 -4.61 -23.59
C THR A 264 3.80 -4.32 -22.42
N GLY A 265 4.30 -3.60 -21.40
CA GLY A 265 3.48 -3.16 -20.27
C GLY A 265 4.09 -2.03 -19.47
N LEU A 266 3.24 -1.43 -18.64
CA LEU A 266 3.58 -0.39 -17.66
C LEU A 266 3.40 -0.95 -16.24
N ILE A 267 4.39 -0.72 -15.39
CA ILE A 267 4.33 -1.04 -13.96
C ILE A 267 4.18 0.27 -13.19
N HIS A 268 3.05 0.39 -12.48
CA HIS A 268 2.67 1.56 -11.70
C HIS A 268 3.37 1.59 -10.34
N PRO A 269 3.46 2.76 -9.66
CA PRO A 269 4.12 2.88 -8.35
C PRO A 269 3.53 1.96 -7.26
N ASP A 270 2.25 1.62 -7.37
CA ASP A 270 1.52 0.72 -6.48
C ASP A 270 1.76 -0.78 -6.79
N GLY A 271 2.60 -1.10 -7.79
CA GLY A 271 2.87 -2.46 -8.20
C GLY A 271 1.83 -3.09 -9.14
N HIS A 272 0.81 -2.33 -9.56
CA HIS A 272 -0.09 -2.79 -10.61
C HIS A 272 0.62 -2.81 -11.98
N VAL A 273 0.41 -3.88 -12.75
CA VAL A 273 0.96 -4.02 -14.10
C VAL A 273 -0.18 -3.96 -15.12
N THR A 274 -0.10 -3.02 -16.05
CA THR A 274 -0.99 -2.99 -17.22
C THR A 274 -0.22 -3.52 -18.43
N LEU A 275 -0.69 -4.61 -19.04
CA LEU A 275 -0.18 -5.07 -20.33
C LEU A 275 -0.81 -4.24 -21.46
N THR A 276 0.02 -3.49 -22.17
CA THR A 276 -0.39 -2.47 -23.14
C THR A 276 -0.41 -3.00 -24.57
N GLY A 277 0.38 -4.04 -24.88
CA GLY A 277 0.37 -4.73 -26.16
C GLY A 277 1.09 -6.07 -26.11
N SER A 278 0.73 -6.98 -27.01
CA SER A 278 1.32 -8.34 -27.07
C SER A 278 2.34 -8.50 -28.19
N GLY A 279 2.17 -7.80 -29.31
CA GLY A 279 3.15 -7.84 -30.40
C GLY A 279 4.40 -7.03 -30.09
N ILE A 280 5.32 -6.97 -31.05
CA ILE A 280 6.59 -6.26 -30.93
C ILE A 280 6.35 -4.78 -30.61
N ALA A 281 6.89 -4.33 -29.48
CA ALA A 281 6.93 -2.93 -29.07
C ALA A 281 8.25 -2.27 -29.48
N TRP A 282 8.24 -0.96 -29.72
CA TRP A 282 9.45 -0.21 -30.05
C TRP A 282 10.14 0.37 -28.81
N HIS A 283 10.57 -0.50 -27.89
CA HIS A 283 11.08 -0.11 -26.57
C HIS A 283 12.62 -0.01 -26.48
N ALA A 284 13.35 -0.91 -27.12
CA ALA A 284 14.81 -1.04 -26.96
C ALA A 284 15.60 -0.15 -27.94
N GLY A 285 15.06 0.09 -29.14
CA GLY A 285 15.72 0.88 -30.19
C GLY A 285 17.09 0.34 -30.61
N ASP A 286 17.96 1.22 -31.11
CA ASP A 286 19.33 0.91 -31.51
C ASP A 286 20.26 0.65 -30.32
N GLY A 287 20.88 -0.53 -30.29
CA GLY A 287 21.80 -0.96 -29.23
C GLY A 287 22.48 -2.25 -29.66
N ILE A 288 23.34 -2.82 -28.81
CA ILE A 288 24.05 -4.06 -29.11
C ILE A 288 24.29 -4.86 -27.83
N TRP A 289 24.31 -6.19 -27.90
CA TRP A 289 24.62 -7.02 -26.73
C TRP A 289 25.39 -8.26 -27.16
N PRO A 290 26.26 -8.86 -26.32
CA PRO A 290 26.91 -10.12 -26.65
C PRO A 290 25.88 -11.17 -27.11
N GLY A 291 26.04 -11.66 -28.34
CA GLY A 291 25.13 -12.65 -28.94
C GLY A 291 23.86 -12.08 -29.59
N VAL A 292 23.58 -10.78 -29.45
CA VAL A 292 22.41 -10.12 -30.06
C VAL A 292 22.87 -9.08 -31.09
N PRO A 293 22.48 -9.20 -32.37
CA PRO A 293 22.81 -8.23 -33.40
C PRO A 293 22.35 -6.81 -33.06
N ARG A 294 23.04 -5.81 -33.61
CA ARG A 294 22.70 -4.41 -33.40
C ARG A 294 21.25 -4.13 -33.83
N GLY A 295 20.49 -3.46 -32.97
CA GLY A 295 19.14 -2.98 -33.26
C GLY A 295 18.07 -4.08 -33.39
N SER A 296 18.37 -5.33 -33.00
CA SER A 296 17.43 -6.44 -33.11
C SER A 296 16.69 -6.79 -31.81
N MET A 297 16.83 -5.98 -30.76
CA MET A 297 16.30 -6.33 -29.43
C MET A 297 14.77 -6.29 -29.39
N ASN A 298 14.13 -5.29 -30.02
CA ASN A 298 12.66 -5.21 -30.07
C ASN A 298 11.98 -6.51 -30.54
N GLN A 299 12.58 -7.24 -31.50
CA GLN A 299 12.03 -8.48 -32.05
C GLN A 299 12.25 -9.72 -31.15
N ARG A 300 12.95 -9.55 -30.03
CA ARG A 300 13.47 -10.61 -29.16
C ARG A 300 13.13 -10.42 -27.70
N SER A 301 12.67 -9.24 -27.32
CA SER A 301 12.39 -8.88 -25.94
C SER A 301 10.99 -8.35 -25.75
N VAL A 302 10.46 -8.62 -24.57
CA VAL A 302 9.39 -7.79 -24.01
C VAL A 302 10.01 -6.61 -23.25
N GLY A 303 9.35 -5.47 -23.32
CA GLY A 303 9.76 -4.26 -22.61
C GLY A 303 8.77 -3.95 -21.49
N PHE A 304 9.27 -3.73 -20.27
CA PHE A 304 8.45 -3.22 -19.18
C PHE A 304 8.93 -1.82 -18.80
N GLU A 305 8.04 -0.85 -19.00
CA GLU A 305 8.21 0.51 -18.51
C GLU A 305 7.76 0.58 -17.05
N CYS A 306 8.49 1.31 -16.23
CA CYS A 306 8.13 1.55 -14.85
C CYS A 306 7.85 3.04 -14.67
N ALA A 307 6.64 3.39 -14.24
CA ALA A 307 6.24 4.76 -13.94
C ALA A 307 7.08 5.30 -12.76
N TYR A 308 8.24 5.81 -13.09
CA TYR A 308 9.27 6.22 -12.13
C TYR A 308 10.02 7.40 -12.74
N SER A 309 10.27 8.41 -11.91
CA SER A 309 11.00 9.62 -12.31
C SER A 309 12.44 9.53 -11.85
N TRP A 310 13.36 9.92 -12.73
CA TRP A 310 14.78 10.02 -12.44
C TRP A 310 15.36 11.30 -13.05
N GLY A 311 16.13 12.02 -12.26
CA GLY A 311 16.83 13.24 -12.67
C GLY A 311 17.96 13.58 -11.70
N PRO A 312 18.80 14.59 -12.03
CA PRO A 312 19.93 14.99 -11.19
C PRO A 312 19.53 15.41 -9.75
N GLU A 313 18.32 15.91 -9.55
CA GLU A 313 17.78 16.26 -8.23
C GLU A 313 17.15 15.05 -7.51
N GLU A 314 16.87 13.97 -8.25
CA GLU A 314 16.15 12.77 -7.82
C GLU A 314 17.05 11.52 -7.77
N LEU A 315 18.37 11.72 -7.88
CA LEU A 315 19.46 10.71 -7.86
C LEU A 315 19.41 9.75 -6.66
N HIS A 316 18.52 9.99 -5.70
CA HIS A 316 18.38 9.25 -4.45
C HIS A 316 16.93 8.79 -4.17
N ASN A 317 16.00 8.96 -5.10
CA ASN A 317 14.63 8.51 -4.86
C ASN A 317 14.62 6.98 -4.75
N PRO A 318 14.16 6.40 -3.62
CA PRO A 318 13.99 4.96 -3.54
C PRO A 318 12.92 4.52 -4.54
N TRP A 319 13.12 3.35 -5.15
CA TRP A 319 12.07 2.70 -5.92
C TRP A 319 10.87 2.41 -4.99
N PRO A 320 9.63 2.71 -5.40
CA PRO A 320 8.45 2.28 -4.66
C PRO A 320 8.48 0.77 -4.42
N GLU A 321 8.28 0.35 -3.18
CA GLU A 321 8.44 -1.05 -2.79
C GLU A 321 7.49 -1.99 -3.57
N ALA A 322 6.23 -1.57 -3.75
CA ALA A 322 5.25 -2.36 -4.49
C ALA A 322 5.61 -2.50 -5.98
N GLN A 323 6.08 -1.42 -6.61
CA GLN A 323 6.59 -1.42 -7.99
C GLN A 323 7.80 -2.35 -8.13
N LEU A 324 8.77 -2.24 -7.22
CA LEU A 324 9.97 -3.07 -7.24
C LEU A 324 9.66 -4.56 -7.04
N ASN A 325 8.74 -4.88 -6.13
CA ASN A 325 8.25 -6.24 -5.92
C ASN A 325 7.53 -6.78 -7.17
N ALA A 326 6.74 -5.95 -7.85
CA ALA A 326 6.09 -6.33 -9.10
C ALA A 326 7.12 -6.60 -10.20
N MET A 327 8.15 -5.76 -10.35
CA MET A 327 9.24 -5.98 -11.31
C MET A 327 9.94 -7.33 -11.07
N ILE A 328 10.30 -7.63 -9.81
CA ILE A 328 10.94 -8.90 -9.43
C ILE A 328 10.05 -10.09 -9.78
N ARG A 329 8.76 -10.01 -9.45
CA ARG A 329 7.78 -11.08 -9.74
C ARG A 329 7.55 -11.27 -11.23
N VAL A 330 7.46 -10.19 -12.00
CA VAL A 330 7.33 -10.22 -13.47
C VAL A 330 8.55 -10.89 -14.10
N GLY A 331 9.77 -10.45 -13.75
CA GLY A 331 11.00 -11.06 -14.25
C GLY A 331 11.12 -12.54 -13.86
N GLY A 332 10.77 -12.87 -12.61
CA GLY A 332 10.79 -14.23 -12.08
C GLY A 332 9.80 -15.15 -12.81
N ALA A 333 8.58 -14.68 -13.03
CA ALA A 333 7.54 -15.42 -13.72
C ALA A 333 7.94 -15.74 -15.17
N ILE A 334 8.44 -14.75 -15.90
CA ILE A 334 8.86 -14.92 -17.30
C ILE A 334 10.06 -15.87 -17.40
N SER A 335 11.06 -15.71 -16.53
CA SER A 335 12.24 -16.59 -16.51
C SER A 335 11.88 -18.02 -16.12
N TRP A 336 10.93 -18.21 -15.20
CA TRP A 336 10.42 -19.53 -14.85
C TRP A 336 9.68 -20.19 -16.00
N TYR A 337 8.85 -19.42 -16.71
CA TYR A 337 8.07 -19.94 -17.84
C TYR A 337 8.97 -20.33 -19.02
N LEU A 338 9.93 -19.48 -19.40
CA LEU A 338 10.78 -19.69 -20.57
C LEU A 338 12.08 -20.45 -20.27
N GLN A 339 12.45 -20.61 -19.00
CA GLN A 339 13.63 -21.35 -18.54
C GLN A 339 14.90 -20.99 -19.34
N GLY A 340 15.60 -21.98 -19.89
CA GLY A 340 16.84 -21.79 -20.64
C GLY A 340 16.72 -20.95 -21.92
N THR A 341 15.50 -20.61 -22.37
CA THR A 341 15.28 -19.63 -23.44
C THR A 341 15.40 -18.20 -22.93
N LEU A 342 14.92 -17.91 -21.72
CA LEU A 342 15.09 -16.61 -21.07
C LEU A 342 15.65 -16.84 -19.65
N PRO A 343 16.94 -17.17 -19.54
CA PRO A 343 17.59 -17.27 -18.24
C PRO A 343 17.67 -15.90 -17.56
N VAL A 344 17.91 -15.88 -16.25
CA VAL A 344 17.80 -14.65 -15.43
C VAL A 344 18.81 -13.56 -15.84
N ASP A 345 19.95 -13.94 -16.40
CA ASP A 345 20.94 -13.01 -16.98
C ASP A 345 20.43 -12.30 -18.24
N HIS A 346 19.32 -12.74 -18.84
CA HIS A 346 18.64 -12.06 -19.94
C HIS A 346 17.59 -11.03 -19.46
N GLN A 347 17.53 -10.74 -18.15
CA GLN A 347 16.84 -9.58 -17.59
C GLN A 347 17.78 -8.37 -17.67
N LEU A 348 17.66 -7.55 -18.71
CA LEU A 348 18.61 -6.49 -19.03
C LEU A 348 18.01 -5.10 -18.76
N ALA A 349 18.84 -4.18 -18.29
CA ALA A 349 18.51 -2.77 -18.26
C ALA A 349 18.67 -2.13 -19.64
N HIS A 350 17.91 -1.06 -19.93
CA HIS A 350 18.13 -0.31 -21.17
C HIS A 350 19.54 0.29 -21.25
N LYS A 351 20.11 0.71 -20.12
CA LYS A 351 21.49 1.22 -20.02
C LYS A 351 22.54 0.15 -20.32
N GLU A 352 22.24 -1.13 -20.07
CA GLU A 352 23.09 -2.26 -20.45
C GLU A 352 22.95 -2.58 -21.95
N TRP A 353 21.79 -2.34 -22.58
CA TRP A 353 21.58 -2.56 -24.03
C TRP A 353 22.10 -1.41 -24.92
N ALA A 354 21.86 -0.17 -24.52
CA ALA A 354 22.06 1.01 -25.37
C ALA A 354 22.62 2.23 -24.63
N GLY A 355 23.13 2.05 -23.41
CA GLY A 355 23.63 3.12 -22.55
C GLY A 355 25.07 2.97 -22.10
N ALA A 356 25.40 3.66 -21.01
CA ALA A 356 26.76 3.75 -20.49
C ALA A 356 27.28 2.42 -19.92
N ASP A 357 26.38 1.53 -19.48
CA ASP A 357 26.73 0.25 -18.85
C ASP A 357 26.87 -0.87 -19.90
N ASN A 358 26.75 -0.55 -21.19
CA ASN A 358 26.88 -1.52 -22.27
C ASN A 358 28.33 -2.06 -22.38
N PRO A 359 28.53 -3.40 -22.45
CA PRO A 359 29.86 -4.00 -22.48
C PRO A 359 30.56 -3.94 -23.84
N ILE A 360 29.87 -3.50 -24.90
CA ILE A 360 30.41 -3.43 -26.27
C ILE A 360 30.51 -1.97 -26.74
N HIS A 361 29.38 -1.26 -26.79
CA HIS A 361 29.30 0.12 -27.27
C HIS A 361 28.01 0.82 -26.83
N ASN A 362 28.13 2.08 -26.42
CA ASN A 362 27.00 2.95 -26.09
C ASN A 362 26.44 3.64 -27.35
N TYR A 363 25.26 3.22 -27.83
CA TYR A 363 24.64 3.76 -29.06
C TYR A 363 23.60 4.86 -28.83
N GLN A 364 22.94 4.93 -27.68
CA GLN A 364 21.89 5.91 -27.40
C GLN A 364 22.08 6.73 -26.12
N GLY A 365 22.95 6.30 -25.20
CA GLY A 365 23.14 6.98 -23.92
C GLY A 365 21.98 6.77 -22.93
N LYS A 366 21.24 5.66 -23.07
CA LYS A 366 20.08 5.36 -22.22
C LYS A 366 20.48 5.18 -20.74
N PRO A 367 19.82 5.85 -19.78
CA PRO A 367 20.12 5.73 -18.35
C PRO A 367 19.24 4.69 -17.62
N ASP A 368 18.28 4.07 -18.30
CA ASP A 368 17.19 3.32 -17.68
C ASP A 368 17.61 1.88 -17.27
N PRO A 369 17.08 1.31 -16.16
CA PRO A 369 16.14 1.87 -15.18
C PRO A 369 16.90 2.54 -14.03
N ALA A 370 17.46 3.73 -14.27
CA ALA A 370 18.04 4.59 -13.24
C ALA A 370 19.12 3.91 -12.39
N ASN A 371 19.05 4.06 -11.06
CA ASN A 371 19.98 3.51 -10.08
C ASN A 371 19.72 2.05 -9.68
N LEU A 372 18.84 1.32 -10.37
CA LEU A 372 18.62 -0.07 -10.03
C LEU A 372 19.92 -0.88 -10.21
N ASP A 373 20.32 -1.55 -9.13
CA ASP A 373 21.41 -2.52 -9.15
C ASP A 373 20.90 -3.79 -9.84
N MET A 374 21.34 -4.00 -11.08
CA MET A 374 20.88 -5.10 -11.91
C MET A 374 21.38 -6.46 -11.43
N ASP A 375 22.52 -6.53 -10.74
CA ASP A 375 23.03 -7.80 -10.21
C ASP A 375 22.20 -8.24 -9.00
N TRP A 376 21.89 -7.30 -8.10
CA TRP A 376 20.94 -7.56 -7.01
C TRP A 376 19.55 -7.91 -7.56
N PHE A 377 19.03 -7.14 -8.51
CA PHE A 377 17.71 -7.34 -9.07
C PHE A 377 17.57 -8.71 -9.75
N ARG A 378 18.55 -9.11 -10.57
CA ARG A 378 18.64 -10.48 -11.12
C ARG A 378 18.70 -11.54 -10.02
N GLY A 379 19.43 -11.28 -8.94
CA GLY A 379 19.47 -12.15 -7.76
C GLY A 379 18.09 -12.39 -7.14
N GLU A 380 17.27 -11.34 -6.99
CA GLU A 380 15.89 -11.47 -6.49
C GLU A 380 14.96 -12.17 -7.50
N VAL A 381 15.08 -11.82 -8.78
CA VAL A 381 14.36 -12.49 -9.88
C VAL A 381 14.65 -14.00 -9.89
N ALA A 382 15.91 -14.40 -9.70
CA ALA A 382 16.31 -15.80 -9.65
C ALA A 382 15.65 -16.56 -8.48
N LYS A 383 15.49 -15.93 -7.31
CA LYS A 383 14.80 -16.53 -6.17
C LYS A 383 13.34 -16.79 -6.49
N VAL A 384 12.64 -15.81 -7.09
CA VAL A 384 11.24 -15.97 -7.48
C VAL A 384 11.09 -17.02 -8.58
N ALA A 385 11.95 -16.99 -9.60
CA ALA A 385 11.93 -18.01 -10.65
C ALA A 385 12.18 -19.41 -10.08
N ALA A 386 13.11 -19.58 -9.14
CA ALA A 386 13.36 -20.88 -8.50
C ALA A 386 12.20 -21.38 -7.64
N ALA A 387 11.46 -20.46 -6.99
CA ALA A 387 10.28 -20.80 -6.18
C ALA A 387 9.10 -21.28 -7.05
N GLY A 388 8.95 -20.73 -8.25
CA GLY A 388 7.81 -21.00 -9.14
C GLY A 388 6.53 -20.28 -8.72
N PRO A 389 5.39 -20.55 -9.39
CA PRO A 389 4.11 -19.92 -9.09
C PRO A 389 3.65 -20.23 -7.67
N THR A 390 2.94 -19.30 -7.05
CA THR A 390 2.40 -19.49 -5.69
C THR A 390 1.26 -20.51 -5.75
N ASN A 391 1.32 -21.58 -4.95
CA ASN A 391 0.22 -22.56 -4.81
C ASN A 391 -1.01 -21.99 -4.07
N ASP A 392 -1.01 -20.69 -3.80
CA ASP A 392 -2.07 -19.96 -3.14
C ASP A 392 -2.36 -18.69 -3.98
N PRO A 393 -3.62 -18.45 -4.37
CA PRO A 393 -4.02 -17.14 -4.90
C PRO A 393 -3.87 -16.15 -3.75
N ALA A 394 -2.83 -15.32 -3.81
CA ALA A 394 -2.53 -14.31 -2.80
C ALA A 394 -3.78 -13.49 -2.45
N THR A 395 -4.33 -13.70 -1.26
CA THR A 395 -5.13 -12.69 -0.57
C THR A 395 -4.16 -11.65 -0.01
N GLU A 396 -4.54 -10.38 0.01
CA GLU A 396 -3.79 -9.32 0.70
C GLU A 396 -3.56 -9.60 2.21
N GLU A 397 -4.16 -10.64 2.76
CA GLU A 397 -3.85 -11.15 4.09
C GLU A 397 -2.47 -11.85 4.17
N ASP A 398 -1.87 -12.24 3.04
CA ASP A 398 -0.65 -13.07 3.03
C ASP A 398 0.65 -12.28 3.30
N TRP A 399 0.72 -10.97 3.01
CA TRP A 399 1.91 -10.19 3.36
C TRP A 399 2.01 -9.90 4.88
N MET A 400 0.87 -9.87 5.56
CA MET A 400 0.76 -9.71 7.02
C MET A 400 0.82 -11.06 7.76
N SER A 401 0.53 -12.18 7.10
CA SER A 401 0.56 -13.52 7.72
C SER A 401 1.80 -14.34 7.37
N ASN A 402 2.51 -14.01 6.28
CA ASN A 402 3.87 -14.50 5.99
C ASN A 402 4.94 -13.47 6.39
N VAL A 403 4.81 -12.86 7.57
CA VAL A 403 6.04 -12.48 8.26
C VAL A 403 6.73 -13.80 8.58
N ASN A 404 7.73 -14.16 7.77
CA ASN A 404 8.58 -15.33 8.00
C ASN A 404 8.84 -15.36 9.50
N ALA A 405 8.30 -16.35 10.21
CA ALA A 405 8.34 -16.35 11.67
C ALA A 405 9.78 -16.21 12.15
N ASP A 406 10.75 -16.70 11.39
CA ASP A 406 12.17 -16.55 11.64
C ASP A 406 12.69 -15.12 11.40
N ARG A 407 12.14 -14.37 10.45
CA ARG A 407 12.43 -12.93 10.23
C ARG A 407 11.68 -12.04 11.23
N LEU A 408 10.42 -12.35 11.56
CA LEU A 408 9.67 -11.70 12.63
C LEU A 408 10.37 -11.93 13.96
N ASN A 409 10.73 -13.18 14.25
CA ASN A 409 11.49 -13.54 15.44
C ASN A 409 12.86 -12.87 15.39
N LYS A 410 13.59 -12.79 14.27
CA LYS A 410 14.84 -11.98 14.21
C LYS A 410 14.61 -10.49 14.42
N ALA A 411 13.49 -9.92 13.97
CA ALA A 411 13.16 -8.51 14.17
C ALA A 411 12.72 -8.25 15.62
N VAL A 412 11.88 -9.12 16.18
CA VAL A 412 11.48 -9.19 17.59
C VAL A 412 12.70 -9.45 18.48
N ASP A 413 13.63 -10.30 18.08
CA ASP A 413 14.88 -10.57 18.78
C ASP A 413 15.81 -9.35 18.72
N LYS A 414 15.75 -8.56 17.63
CA LYS A 414 16.54 -7.34 17.46
C LYS A 414 15.92 -6.12 18.17
N ILE A 415 14.60 -6.08 18.33
CA ILE A 415 13.84 -5.00 18.97
C ILE A 415 13.62 -5.28 20.46
N LEU A 416 13.33 -6.53 20.81
CA LEU A 416 12.96 -7.03 22.14
C LEU A 416 13.97 -8.05 22.69
N GLY A 417 15.14 -8.19 22.07
CA GLY A 417 16.31 -8.87 22.65
C GLY A 417 16.21 -10.39 22.88
N GLY A 418 15.20 -11.06 22.32
CA GLY A 418 15.15 -12.51 22.13
C GLY A 418 15.07 -13.36 23.40
N GLY A 419 13.84 -13.75 23.78
CA GLY A 419 13.49 -14.95 24.56
C GLY A 419 14.05 -15.15 25.98
N THR A 420 15.09 -14.42 26.39
CA THR A 420 15.80 -14.58 27.67
C THR A 420 16.19 -13.22 28.25
N MET A 421 15.26 -12.26 28.22
CA MET A 421 15.54 -10.89 28.64
C MET A 421 15.53 -10.71 30.17
N PRO A 422 16.48 -9.96 30.75
CA PRO A 422 16.37 -9.40 32.09
C PRO A 422 15.32 -8.27 32.13
N GLU A 423 14.76 -7.98 33.31
CA GLU A 423 13.71 -6.94 33.50
C GLU A 423 14.19 -5.52 33.13
N LYS A 424 15.51 -5.30 33.08
CA LYS A 424 16.16 -4.02 32.78
C LYS A 424 17.49 -4.19 32.05
N TRP A 425 17.88 -3.18 31.28
CA TRP A 425 19.08 -3.17 30.44
C TRP A 425 20.23 -2.38 31.04
N ASP A 426 21.47 -2.75 30.70
CA ASP A 426 22.63 -2.01 31.17
C ASP A 426 22.73 -0.66 30.47
N SER A 427 22.67 0.42 31.27
CA SER A 427 22.81 1.77 30.76
C SER A 427 24.18 1.98 30.12
N ARG A 428 24.20 2.78 29.04
CA ARG A 428 25.44 3.22 28.37
C ARG A 428 26.03 4.50 28.95
N SER A 429 25.33 5.12 29.91
CA SER A 429 25.79 6.35 30.56
C SER A 429 27.02 6.08 31.44
N ILE A 430 27.98 7.01 31.44
CA ILE A 430 29.11 6.95 32.39
C ILE A 430 28.68 7.30 33.82
N PHE A 431 27.57 8.03 33.97
CA PHE A 431 26.97 8.42 35.24
C PHE A 431 25.80 7.53 35.62
N ALA A 432 25.63 6.38 34.94
CA ALA A 432 24.60 5.42 35.25
C ALA A 432 24.61 5.04 36.75
N ARG A 433 23.41 4.88 37.30
CA ARG A 433 23.18 4.37 38.65
C ARG A 433 22.85 2.87 38.56
N PRO A 434 23.05 2.09 39.63
CA PRO A 434 22.67 0.68 39.65
C PRO A 434 21.19 0.49 39.33
N GLY A 435 20.86 -0.59 38.61
CA GLY A 435 19.48 -1.02 38.38
C GLY A 435 18.90 -0.71 37.01
N GLY A 436 19.73 -0.56 35.97
CA GLY A 436 19.37 -0.62 34.55
C GLY A 436 18.36 0.42 34.02
N VAL A 437 18.06 0.34 32.73
CA VAL A 437 17.10 1.20 32.00
C VAL A 437 16.03 0.35 31.30
N ASP A 438 14.88 0.96 31.02
CA ASP A 438 13.65 0.25 30.60
C ASP A 438 13.53 0.12 29.05
N ASP A 439 14.52 0.57 28.29
CA ASP A 439 14.51 0.69 26.82
C ASP A 439 15.50 -0.26 26.11
N THR A 440 15.07 -0.87 25.01
CA THR A 440 15.69 -2.11 24.46
C THR A 440 16.46 -1.91 23.14
N VAL A 441 16.51 -0.70 22.58
CA VAL A 441 17.11 -0.46 21.27
C VAL A 441 18.48 0.20 21.43
N GLY A 442 19.55 -0.46 20.98
CA GLY A 442 20.94 0.02 21.18
C GLY A 442 21.25 1.44 20.66
N MET A 443 20.47 1.97 19.71
CA MET A 443 20.55 3.38 19.29
C MET A 443 19.86 4.30 20.29
N GLU A 444 18.70 3.92 20.83
CA GLU A 444 17.98 4.67 21.87
C GLU A 444 18.76 4.68 23.18
N LEU A 445 19.31 3.52 23.60
CA LEU A 445 20.22 3.42 24.76
C LEU A 445 21.44 4.35 24.64
N PHE A 446 21.92 4.62 23.43
CA PHE A 446 23.05 5.52 23.20
C PHE A 446 22.62 6.99 23.23
N ILE A 447 21.45 7.31 22.67
CA ILE A 447 20.86 8.66 22.71
C ILE A 447 20.48 9.04 24.14
N ASP A 448 19.77 8.16 24.85
CA ASP A 448 19.37 8.35 26.24
C ASP A 448 20.60 8.54 27.15
N ALA A 449 21.60 7.65 27.02
CA ALA A 449 22.84 7.78 27.79
C ALA A 449 23.58 9.11 27.55
N ASN A 450 23.65 9.56 26.28
CA ASN A 450 24.30 10.84 25.96
C ASN A 450 23.50 12.03 26.49
N ALA A 451 22.17 12.00 26.38
CA ALA A 451 21.29 13.02 26.94
C ALA A 451 21.41 13.06 28.47
N PHE A 452 21.37 11.91 29.14
CA PHE A 452 21.52 11.80 30.57
C PHE A 452 22.90 12.30 31.03
N ASN A 453 23.98 11.94 30.33
CA ASN A 453 25.32 12.47 30.62
C ASN A 453 25.35 14.00 30.56
N ALA A 454 24.75 14.60 29.53
CA ALA A 454 24.68 16.05 29.38
C ALA A 454 23.89 16.69 30.53
N TRP A 455 22.75 16.11 30.93
CA TRP A 455 21.95 16.60 32.05
C TRP A 455 22.67 16.54 33.39
N VAL A 456 23.37 15.43 33.66
CA VAL A 456 24.17 15.27 34.88
C VAL A 456 25.28 16.33 34.92
N ILE A 457 26.02 16.50 33.83
CA ILE A 457 27.10 17.52 33.75
C ILE A 457 26.54 18.94 33.93
N LEU A 458 25.48 19.29 33.19
CA LEU A 458 24.90 20.63 33.24
C LEU A 458 24.30 20.94 34.61
N GLY A 459 23.58 20.00 35.21
CA GLY A 459 23.00 20.22 36.54
C GLY A 459 24.07 20.25 37.64
N ALA A 460 25.13 19.45 37.54
CA ALA A 460 26.26 19.53 38.48
C ALA A 460 26.96 20.91 38.41
N ILE A 461 27.19 21.44 37.21
CA ILE A 461 27.72 22.80 37.00
C ILE A 461 26.78 23.86 37.55
N ALA A 462 25.46 23.67 37.40
CA ALA A 462 24.42 24.53 37.95
C ALA A 462 24.29 24.43 39.49
N GLY A 463 24.96 23.48 40.14
CA GLY A 463 24.91 23.28 41.60
C GLY A 463 23.74 22.42 42.08
N PHE A 464 23.14 21.60 41.20
CA PHE A 464 22.15 20.61 41.60
C PHE A 464 22.85 19.39 42.21
N GLU A 465 22.81 19.31 43.55
CA GLU A 465 23.61 18.36 44.32
C GLU A 465 23.45 16.88 43.90
N PRO A 466 22.26 16.36 43.59
CA PRO A 466 22.12 14.96 43.16
C PRO A 466 22.95 14.59 41.92
N TYR A 467 23.17 15.53 40.99
CA TYR A 467 24.02 15.29 39.83
C TYR A 467 25.49 15.61 40.11
N ALA A 468 25.77 16.56 41.02
CA ALA A 468 27.12 16.76 41.52
C ALA A 468 27.66 15.49 42.21
N ASP A 469 26.82 14.80 42.97
CA ASP A 469 27.15 13.53 43.61
C ASP A 469 27.43 12.42 42.58
N ASP A 470 26.66 12.33 41.51
CA ASP A 470 26.93 11.39 40.41
C ASP A 470 28.28 11.67 39.74
N VAL A 471 28.64 12.94 39.53
CA VAL A 471 29.95 13.32 38.97
C VAL A 471 31.09 12.95 39.93
N ARG A 472 30.95 13.25 41.22
CA ARG A 472 31.99 12.94 42.24
C ARG A 472 32.17 11.42 42.39
N ARG A 473 31.07 10.67 42.44
CA ARG A 473 31.10 9.21 42.52
C ARG A 473 31.89 8.61 41.36
N VAL A 474 31.58 8.99 40.12
CA VAL A 474 32.31 8.46 38.95
C VAL A 474 33.76 8.93 38.92
N ALA A 475 34.07 10.12 39.42
CA ALA A 475 35.44 10.62 39.51
C ALA A 475 36.30 9.85 40.53
N GLU A 476 35.68 9.40 41.64
CA GLU A 476 36.34 8.66 42.71
C GLU A 476 36.43 7.16 42.41
N GLU A 477 35.31 6.56 42.03
CA GLU A 477 35.14 5.11 41.93
C GLU A 477 35.21 4.60 40.48
N GLY A 478 34.88 5.45 39.51
CA GLY A 478 34.65 5.05 38.12
C GLY A 478 33.18 4.78 37.81
N PRO A 479 32.83 4.42 36.57
CA PRO A 479 31.47 4.02 36.21
C PRO A 479 31.02 2.78 37.00
N ALA A 480 29.72 2.64 37.26
CA ALA A 480 29.18 1.55 38.06
C ALA A 480 29.45 0.17 37.39
N GLU A 481 29.77 -0.84 38.20
CA GLU A 481 29.97 -2.22 37.73
C GLU A 481 28.73 -2.76 37.02
N GLY A 482 28.92 -3.54 35.96
CA GLY A 482 27.84 -4.04 35.10
C GLY A 482 27.31 -3.03 34.08
N THR A 483 27.88 -1.83 33.99
CA THR A 483 27.51 -0.87 32.94
C THR A 483 28.41 -1.01 31.72
N PHE A 484 27.89 -0.66 30.54
CA PHE A 484 28.67 -0.69 29.29
C PHE A 484 29.95 0.16 29.40
N ALA A 485 29.89 1.29 30.12
CA ALA A 485 31.04 2.16 30.35
C ALA A 485 32.12 1.51 31.21
N ALA A 486 31.74 0.73 32.23
CA ALA A 486 32.69 0.00 33.07
C ALA A 486 33.42 -1.11 32.29
N GLU A 487 32.73 -1.74 31.35
CA GLU A 487 33.31 -2.81 30.52
C GLU A 487 34.23 -2.28 29.41
N HIS A 488 33.85 -1.17 28.77
CA HIS A 488 34.49 -0.73 27.51
C HIS A 488 35.44 0.46 27.67
N TYR A 489 35.20 1.35 28.64
CA TYR A 489 36.00 2.57 28.80
C TYR A 489 36.05 3.11 30.26
N PRO A 490 36.38 2.27 31.26
CA PRO A 490 36.32 2.65 32.68
C PRO A 490 37.24 3.82 33.03
N GLU A 491 38.48 3.80 32.54
CA GLU A 491 39.48 4.85 32.82
C GLU A 491 39.12 6.19 32.16
N ASN A 492 38.60 6.16 30.93
CA ASN A 492 38.21 7.38 30.22
C ASN A 492 36.97 8.02 30.85
N ALA A 493 36.00 7.21 31.29
CA ALA A 493 34.82 7.69 32.02
C ALA A 493 35.22 8.38 33.34
N LYS A 494 36.12 7.75 34.10
CA LYS A 494 36.65 8.30 35.35
C LYS A 494 37.42 9.60 35.13
N ALA A 495 38.32 9.63 34.15
CA ALA A 495 39.09 10.82 33.82
C ALA A 495 38.20 11.99 33.38
N LEU A 496 37.14 11.71 32.61
CA LEU A 496 36.17 12.73 32.20
C LEU A 496 35.42 13.30 33.42
N ALA A 497 34.92 12.45 34.32
CA ALA A 497 34.25 12.90 35.54
C ALA A 497 35.18 13.75 36.44
N GLN A 498 36.45 13.34 36.60
CA GLN A 498 37.45 14.10 37.35
C GLN A 498 37.68 15.51 36.78
N ALA A 499 37.63 15.66 35.46
CA ALA A 499 37.75 16.97 34.81
C ALA A 499 36.57 17.90 35.12
N PHE A 500 35.39 17.36 35.43
CA PHE A 500 34.18 18.14 35.76
C PHE A 500 34.02 18.45 37.25
N VAL A 501 34.70 17.72 38.16
CA VAL A 501 34.64 17.98 39.61
C VAL A 501 34.92 19.45 39.97
N PRO A 502 35.96 20.13 39.42
CA PRO A 502 36.24 21.53 39.73
C PRO A 502 35.17 22.52 39.23
N LEU A 503 34.29 22.08 38.30
CA LEU A 503 33.27 22.93 37.70
C LEU A 503 31.91 22.86 38.44
N ILE A 504 31.78 21.94 39.40
CA ILE A 504 30.56 21.77 40.19
C ILE A 504 30.20 23.07 40.91
N GLY A 505 28.95 23.52 40.75
CA GLY A 505 28.43 24.75 41.36
C GLY A 505 29.09 26.05 40.88
N SER A 506 29.89 26.00 39.80
CA SER A 506 30.57 27.18 39.28
C SER A 506 29.63 28.16 38.56
N ALA A 507 28.52 27.69 37.97
CA ALA A 507 27.62 28.56 37.22
C ALA A 507 26.91 29.61 38.08
N PRO A 508 26.35 29.29 39.26
CA PRO A 508 25.81 30.30 40.18
C PRO A 508 26.84 31.36 40.59
N ALA A 509 28.08 30.95 40.88
CA ALA A 509 29.16 31.87 41.24
C ALA A 509 29.58 32.77 40.07
N ALA A 510 29.67 32.22 38.86
CA ALA A 510 29.94 32.98 37.64
C ALA A 510 28.80 33.96 37.31
N LEU A 511 27.54 33.55 37.46
CA LEU A 511 26.38 34.41 37.28
C LEU A 511 26.34 35.54 38.32
N GLN A 512 26.66 35.27 39.59
CA GLN A 512 26.78 36.32 40.61
C GLN A 512 27.94 37.29 40.35
N ALA A 513 29.07 36.79 39.84
CA ALA A 513 30.21 37.64 39.46
C ALA A 513 29.89 38.56 38.27
N ILE A 514 29.06 38.10 37.34
CA ILE A 514 28.60 38.89 36.17
C ILE A 514 27.51 39.89 36.56
N LEU A 515 26.59 39.52 37.45
CA LEU A 515 25.40 40.32 37.80
C LEU A 515 25.62 41.25 39.01
N GLY A 516 26.66 41.05 39.81
CA GLY A 516 26.93 41.79 41.05
C GLY A 516 25.93 41.45 42.19
N PRO A 517 26.17 41.90 43.44
CA PRO A 517 25.41 41.48 44.62
C PRO A 517 23.92 41.88 44.64
N THR A 518 23.41 42.56 43.61
CA THR A 518 21.99 42.98 43.51
C THR A 518 21.40 42.87 42.09
N GLY A 519 22.02 42.12 41.17
CA GLY A 519 21.57 42.08 39.77
C GLY A 519 20.28 41.27 39.58
N SER A 520 19.12 41.92 39.72
CA SER A 520 17.85 41.40 39.23
C SER A 520 17.87 41.30 37.70
N LEU A 521 17.41 40.17 37.14
CA LEU A 521 17.23 39.95 35.71
C LEU A 521 16.12 40.83 35.06
N THR A 522 15.51 41.75 35.83
CA THR A 522 14.34 42.53 35.40
C THR A 522 14.62 43.99 35.06
N ASP A 523 15.83 44.50 35.29
CA ASP A 523 16.08 45.93 35.05
C ASP A 523 16.40 46.18 33.55
N PRO A 524 15.61 47.02 32.85
CA PRO A 524 15.86 47.34 31.46
C PRO A 524 17.17 48.13 31.31
N PRO A 525 17.88 48.00 30.17
CA PRO A 525 19.19 48.61 29.99
C PRO A 525 19.11 50.13 30.14
N LYS A 526 19.92 50.69 31.05
CA LYS A 526 20.05 52.14 31.23
C LYS A 526 20.51 52.76 29.92
N LYS A 527 19.65 53.57 29.30
CA LYS A 527 20.00 54.39 28.13
C LYS A 527 21.17 55.30 28.49
N SER A 528 22.26 55.17 27.75
CA SER A 528 23.38 56.11 27.79
C SER A 528 22.89 57.52 27.44
N ALA A 529 22.91 58.43 28.41
CA ALA A 529 22.71 59.84 28.14
C ALA A 529 23.99 60.40 27.47
N LYS A 530 23.85 60.85 26.22
CA LYS A 530 24.84 61.73 25.59
C LYS A 530 24.80 63.10 26.29
N LYS A 531 25.79 63.39 27.13
CA LYS A 531 26.72 64.54 27.06
C LYS A 531 27.48 64.67 28.36
#